data_AF-A0A7W3JIM7-F1
#
_entry.id   AF-A0A7W3JIM7-F1
#
_cell.length_a   1.000
_cell.length_b   1.000
_cell.length_c   1.000
_cell.angle_alpha   90.00
_cell.angle_beta   90.00
_cell.angle_gamma   90.00
#
_symmetry.space_group_name_H-M   'P 1'
#
loop_
_entity.id
_entity.type
_entity.pdbx_description
1 polymer ?
#
loop_
_entity_poly.entity_id
_entity_poly.type
_entity_poly.pdbx_seq_one_letter_code
_entity_poly.pdbx_strand_id
1 'polypeptide(L)'
;MNANGAKDAVVTIVDDTSDALGGEWDVYSGPAVEGCTMSDGSDGASYSYITTLRPGGSDPEADVAAVDGLWRDRGLTTERYESGGDDPILGVRGDEEAAGSLDFLADARMYSVSGLSACVEGDAAQLQNDGE
;
A
#
# COMPACT_ATOMS: atom_id res chain seq x y z
N MET A 1 5.72 -9.93 -14.22
CA MET A 1 5.17 -10.36 -12.93
C MET A 1 3.87 -11.11 -13.19
N ASN A 2 3.52 -12.13 -12.41
CA ASN A 2 2.23 -12.84 -12.50
C ASN A 2 1.34 -12.51 -11.28
N ALA A 3 0.11 -13.00 -11.25
CA ALA A 3 -0.87 -12.74 -10.18
C ALA A 3 -0.30 -12.99 -8.76
N ASN A 4 0.25 -14.17 -8.48
CA ASN A 4 0.82 -14.47 -7.17
C ASN A 4 2.06 -13.62 -6.85
N GLY A 5 2.91 -13.33 -7.83
CA GLY A 5 4.02 -12.40 -7.63
C GLY A 5 3.55 -10.97 -7.32
N ALA A 6 2.44 -10.51 -7.90
CA ALA A 6 1.86 -9.20 -7.63
C ALA A 6 1.25 -9.13 -6.22
N LYS A 7 0.56 -10.20 -5.80
CA LYS A 7 0.06 -10.37 -4.44
C LYS A 7 1.19 -10.36 -3.41
N ASP A 8 2.20 -11.18 -3.62
CA ASP A 8 3.34 -11.27 -2.69
C ASP A 8 4.10 -9.95 -2.61
N ALA A 9 4.28 -9.24 -3.73
CA ALA A 9 4.95 -7.95 -3.76
C ALA A 9 4.21 -6.89 -2.93
N VAL A 10 2.89 -6.75 -3.10
CA VAL A 10 2.10 -5.76 -2.35
C VAL A 10 2.02 -6.09 -0.86
N VAL A 11 1.87 -7.38 -0.50
CA VAL A 11 1.88 -7.81 0.91
C VAL A 11 3.23 -7.52 1.54
N THR A 12 4.32 -7.92 0.87
CA THR A 12 5.68 -7.74 1.40
C THR A 12 5.98 -6.28 1.68
N ILE A 13 5.69 -5.36 0.75
CA ILE A 13 6.05 -3.95 0.95
C ILE A 13 5.18 -3.27 2.01
N VAL A 14 3.91 -3.66 2.15
CA VAL A 14 3.03 -3.16 3.21
C VAL A 14 3.50 -3.66 4.57
N ASP A 15 3.73 -4.98 4.71
CA ASP A 15 4.20 -5.59 5.96
C ASP A 15 5.59 -5.05 6.36
N ASP A 16 6.53 -4.94 5.42
CA ASP A 16 7.85 -4.34 5.65
C ASP A 16 7.76 -2.88 6.12
N THR A 17 6.77 -2.12 5.64
CA THR A 17 6.55 -0.72 6.03
C THR A 17 5.95 -0.66 7.45
N SER A 18 4.96 -1.51 7.73
CA SER A 18 4.37 -1.66 9.06
C SER A 18 5.41 -2.09 10.11
N ASP A 19 6.27 -3.05 9.79
CA ASP A 19 7.35 -3.51 10.68
C ASP A 19 8.40 -2.43 10.94
N ALA A 20 8.73 -1.61 9.93
CA ALA A 20 9.68 -0.51 10.09
C ALA A 20 9.17 0.60 11.02
N LEU A 21 7.85 0.85 11.02
CA LEU A 21 7.18 1.77 11.95
C LEU A 21 7.02 1.17 13.34
N GLY A 22 7.03 -0.16 13.45
CA GLY A 22 6.77 -0.88 14.69
C GLY A 22 5.32 -0.73 15.16
N GLY A 23 5.03 -1.32 16.32
CA GLY A 23 3.67 -1.41 16.85
C GLY A 23 2.95 -2.69 16.42
N GLU A 24 1.70 -2.83 16.86
CA GLU A 24 0.85 -3.97 16.52
C GLU A 24 -0.15 -3.53 15.44
N TRP A 25 0.08 -3.99 14.22
CA TRP A 25 -0.74 -3.65 13.05
C TRP A 25 -1.80 -4.71 12.82
N ASP A 26 -3.03 -4.27 12.59
CA ASP A 26 -4.15 -5.12 12.23
C ASP A 26 -4.37 -5.09 10.71
N VAL A 27 -4.65 -6.25 10.11
CA VAL A 27 -5.14 -6.32 8.73
C VAL A 27 -6.54 -5.73 8.69
N TYR A 28 -6.67 -4.60 8.03
CA TYR A 28 -7.97 -3.94 7.81
C TYR A 28 -8.70 -4.55 6.61
N SER A 29 -7.96 -4.83 5.53
CA SER A 29 -8.52 -5.41 4.30
C SER A 29 -7.45 -6.12 3.46
N GLY A 30 -7.87 -7.19 2.79
CA GLY A 30 -7.06 -7.90 1.81
C GLY A 30 -6.08 -8.94 2.38
N PRO A 31 -5.12 -9.42 1.55
CA PRO A 31 -4.95 -9.09 0.14
C PRO A 31 -6.18 -9.50 -0.69
N ALA A 32 -6.82 -8.53 -1.35
CA ALA A 32 -8.03 -8.74 -2.12
C ALA A 32 -7.76 -8.52 -3.60
N VAL A 33 -8.19 -9.45 -4.45
CA VAL A 33 -8.02 -9.33 -5.90
C VAL A 33 -9.13 -8.47 -6.52
N GLU A 34 -8.72 -7.53 -7.35
CA GLU A 34 -9.56 -6.60 -8.08
C GLU A 34 -9.27 -6.70 -9.58
N GLY A 35 -10.30 -6.50 -10.40
CA GLY A 35 -10.13 -6.43 -11.85
C GLY A 35 -9.48 -5.10 -12.26
N CYS A 36 -8.53 -5.18 -13.18
CA CYS A 36 -7.88 -4.00 -13.76
C CYS A 36 -7.78 -4.15 -15.28
N THR A 37 -7.49 -3.05 -15.97
CA THR A 37 -7.29 -3.05 -17.42
C THR A 37 -5.83 -2.75 -17.73
N MET A 38 -5.19 -3.63 -18.48
CA MET A 38 -3.81 -3.46 -18.91
C MET A 38 -3.68 -2.36 -19.98
N SER A 39 -2.45 -1.88 -20.21
CA SER A 39 -2.20 -0.80 -21.17
C SER A 39 -2.55 -1.14 -22.63
N ASP A 40 -2.61 -2.42 -22.96
CA ASP A 40 -3.05 -2.92 -24.28
C ASP A 40 -4.57 -3.14 -24.38
N GLY A 41 -5.31 -2.88 -23.30
CA GLY A 41 -6.76 -3.02 -23.21
C GLY A 41 -7.23 -4.43 -22.83
N SER A 42 -6.33 -5.35 -22.50
CA SER A 42 -6.69 -6.67 -21.99
C SER A 42 -7.12 -6.64 -20.51
N ASP A 43 -7.88 -7.64 -20.10
CA ASP A 43 -8.27 -7.84 -18.71
C ASP A 43 -7.06 -8.28 -17.87
N GLY A 44 -6.96 -7.74 -16.66
CA GLY A 44 -5.94 -8.10 -15.70
C GLY A 44 -6.48 -8.17 -14.27
N ALA A 45 -5.59 -8.51 -13.36
CA ALA A 45 -5.83 -8.55 -11.94
C ALA A 45 -4.79 -7.70 -11.18
N SER A 46 -5.25 -7.05 -10.12
CA SER A 46 -4.42 -6.35 -9.13
C SER A 46 -4.84 -6.76 -7.73
N TYR A 47 -3.97 -6.58 -6.75
CA TYR A 47 -4.23 -6.93 -5.35
C TYR A 47 -4.14 -5.69 -4.48
N SER A 48 -5.18 -5.43 -3.68
CA SER A 48 -5.17 -4.39 -2.65
C SER A 48 -4.98 -5.00 -1.27
N TYR A 49 -4.14 -4.38 -0.45
CA TYR A 49 -3.86 -4.81 0.92
C TYR A 49 -3.68 -3.59 1.82
N ILE A 50 -4.36 -3.60 2.98
CA ILE A 50 -4.44 -2.46 3.89
C ILE A 50 -4.24 -2.95 5.32
N THR A 51 -3.25 -2.38 6.01
CA THR A 51 -3.02 -2.56 7.44
C THR A 51 -3.23 -1.25 8.18
N THR A 52 -3.63 -1.34 9.45
CA THR A 52 -3.88 -0.17 10.29
C THR A 52 -3.26 -0.32 11.67
N LEU A 53 -2.83 0.80 12.25
CA LEU A 53 -2.31 0.88 13.61
C LEU A 53 -3.05 1.98 14.37
N ARG A 54 -3.40 1.73 15.64
CA ARG A 54 -3.87 2.79 16.53
C ARG A 54 -2.65 3.51 17.13
N PRO A 55 -2.34 4.76 16.73
CA PRO A 55 -1.11 5.42 17.10
C PRO A 55 -1.06 5.69 18.61
N GLY A 56 -0.16 4.99 19.30
CA GLY A 56 0.02 5.06 20.75
C GLY A 56 0.96 6.19 21.18
N GLY A 57 0.71 7.44 20.76
CA GLY A 57 1.59 8.57 21.05
C GLY A 57 2.80 8.65 20.12
N SER A 58 2.66 8.17 18.89
CA SER A 58 3.63 8.30 17.80
C SER A 58 3.72 9.74 17.29
N ASP A 59 4.75 10.02 16.48
CA ASP A 59 5.05 11.33 15.90
C ASP A 59 4.78 11.28 14.38
N PRO A 60 3.60 11.75 13.91
CA PRO A 60 3.22 11.65 12.51
C PRO A 60 4.23 12.24 11.53
N GLU A 61 4.90 13.34 11.91
CA GLU A 61 5.89 13.98 11.03
C GLU A 61 7.14 13.13 10.88
N ALA A 62 7.62 12.57 12.00
CA ALA A 62 8.78 11.69 12.01
C ALA A 62 8.49 10.37 11.26
N ASP A 63 7.32 9.80 11.46
CA ASP A 63 6.92 8.53 10.84
C ASP A 63 6.72 8.69 9.33
N VAL A 64 6.09 9.78 8.87
CA VAL A 64 6.01 10.08 7.43
C VAL A 64 7.39 10.27 6.81
N ALA A 65 8.31 10.94 7.52
CA ALA A 65 9.68 11.11 7.04
C ALA A 65 10.45 9.78 6.97
N ALA A 66 10.22 8.87 7.91
CA ALA A 66 10.82 7.54 7.93
C ALA A 66 10.31 6.67 6.77
N VAL A 67 9.00 6.64 6.53
CA VAL A 67 8.40 5.89 5.42
C VAL A 67 8.85 6.43 4.06
N ASP A 68 8.88 7.76 3.91
CA ASP A 68 9.38 8.38 2.69
C ASP A 68 10.84 7.98 2.40
N GLY A 69 11.71 7.98 3.42
CA GLY A 69 13.08 7.50 3.27
C GLY A 69 13.17 6.03 2.87
N LEU A 70 12.42 5.18 3.59
CA LEU A 70 12.36 3.74 3.35
C LEU A 70 11.94 3.40 1.91
N TRP A 71 10.90 4.07 1.41
CA TRP A 71 10.38 3.83 0.06
C TRP A 71 11.34 4.33 -1.01
N ARG A 72 11.98 5.50 -0.81
CA ARG A 72 13.00 6.01 -1.74
C ARG A 72 14.22 5.09 -1.81
N ASP A 73 14.67 4.55 -0.68
CA ASP A 73 15.79 3.60 -0.63
C ASP A 73 15.46 2.29 -1.36
N ARG A 74 14.17 1.93 -1.45
CA ARG A 74 13.66 0.82 -2.27
C ARG A 74 13.42 1.18 -3.74
N GLY A 75 13.71 2.42 -4.14
CA GLY A 75 13.60 2.87 -5.53
C GLY A 75 12.21 3.39 -5.93
N LEU A 76 11.30 3.59 -4.98
CA LEU A 76 10.00 4.17 -5.25
C LEU A 76 10.14 5.67 -5.49
N THR A 77 9.30 6.19 -6.39
CA THR A 77 9.07 7.63 -6.47
C THR A 77 8.08 8.00 -5.38
N THR A 78 8.44 8.95 -4.52
CA THR A 78 7.60 9.34 -3.38
C THR A 78 7.17 10.79 -3.44
N GLU A 79 5.96 11.05 -2.96
CA GLU A 79 5.41 12.38 -2.76
C GLU A 79 4.77 12.47 -1.36
N ARG A 80 5.29 13.36 -0.52
CA ARG A 80 4.66 13.69 0.76
C ARG A 80 3.52 14.66 0.53
N TYR A 81 2.45 14.50 1.29
CA TYR A 81 1.29 15.37 1.21
C TYR A 81 0.66 15.60 2.59
N GLU A 82 -0.19 16.62 2.67
CA GLU A 82 -0.99 16.94 3.83
C GLU A 82 -2.42 17.24 3.42
N SER A 83 -3.40 16.80 4.22
CA SER A 83 -4.80 17.18 4.01
C SER A 83 -5.03 18.63 4.43
N GLY A 84 -5.92 19.36 3.77
CA GLY A 84 -6.28 20.72 4.22
C GLY A 84 -7.05 20.72 5.56
N GLY A 85 -6.85 21.77 6.38
CA GLY A 85 -7.56 21.97 7.66
C GLY A 85 -6.64 22.49 8.75
N ASP A 86 -7.18 22.72 9.95
CA ASP A 86 -6.42 23.14 11.14
C ASP A 86 -5.62 21.98 11.79
N ASP A 87 -6.00 20.73 11.50
CA ASP A 87 -5.33 19.50 11.94
C ASP A 87 -5.10 18.61 10.71
N PRO A 88 -4.03 18.87 9.94
CA PRO A 88 -3.79 18.17 8.68
C PRO A 88 -3.35 16.72 8.93
N ILE A 89 -3.94 15.79 8.17
CA ILE A 89 -3.46 14.41 8.08
C ILE A 89 -2.24 14.41 7.18
N LEU A 90 -1.13 13.92 7.70
CA LEU A 90 0.11 13.78 6.94
C LEU A 90 0.13 12.43 6.24
N GLY A 91 0.74 12.39 5.06
CA GLY A 91 0.93 11.15 4.35
C GLY A 91 2.08 11.19 3.36
N VAL A 92 2.37 10.02 2.83
CA VAL A 92 3.28 9.85 1.70
C VAL A 92 2.67 8.85 0.74
N ARG A 93 2.70 9.19 -0.53
CA ARG A 93 2.40 8.28 -1.63
C ARG A 93 3.70 7.78 -2.23
N GLY A 94 3.74 6.49 -2.53
CA GLY A 94 4.81 5.84 -3.27
C GLY A 94 4.27 5.24 -4.55
N ASP A 95 4.93 5.47 -5.67
CA ASP A 95 4.57 4.87 -6.95
C ASP A 95 5.78 4.12 -7.53
N GLU A 96 5.54 2.92 -8.04
CA GLU A 96 6.52 2.12 -8.76
C GLU A 96 5.86 1.44 -9.96
N GLU A 97 6.51 1.51 -11.11
CA GLU A 97 5.94 1.02 -12.36
C GLU A 97 5.69 -0.51 -12.33
N ALA A 98 6.47 -1.28 -11.56
CA ALA A 98 6.35 -2.73 -11.44
C ALA A 98 5.59 -3.24 -10.20
N ALA A 99 5.45 -2.46 -9.12
CA ALA A 99 4.79 -2.85 -7.87
C ALA A 99 3.45 -2.15 -7.63
N GLY A 100 3.11 -1.11 -8.41
CA GLY A 100 1.85 -0.39 -8.32
C GLY A 100 1.94 0.86 -7.44
N SER A 101 0.94 1.11 -6.61
CA SER A 101 0.87 2.31 -5.75
C SER A 101 0.79 1.96 -4.27
N LEU A 102 1.40 2.80 -3.45
CA LEU A 102 1.41 2.73 -1.98
C LEU A 102 0.98 4.05 -1.39
N ASP A 103 0.35 3.99 -0.22
CA ASP A 103 -0.07 5.16 0.51
C ASP A 103 0.04 4.91 2.02
N PHE A 104 0.79 5.78 2.69
CA PHE A 104 0.89 5.82 4.14
C PHE A 104 0.20 7.08 4.63
N LEU A 105 -0.76 6.92 5.54
CA LEU A 105 -1.47 8.00 6.21
C LEU A 105 -1.18 7.93 7.70
N ALA A 106 -0.73 9.05 8.24
CA ALA A 106 -0.44 9.23 9.64
C ALA A 106 -1.51 10.12 10.31
N ASP A 107 -2.73 9.62 10.43
CA ASP A 107 -3.81 10.32 11.15
C ASP A 107 -3.71 10.06 12.66
N ALA A 108 -3.89 11.09 13.49
CA ALA A 108 -3.79 10.98 14.95
C ALA A 108 -4.74 9.95 15.59
N ARG A 109 -5.78 9.50 14.86
CA ARG A 109 -6.75 8.49 15.30
C ARG A 109 -6.36 7.09 14.83
N MET A 110 -5.66 6.98 13.70
CA MET A 110 -5.32 5.72 13.06
C MET A 110 -4.27 5.93 11.96
N TYR A 111 -3.19 5.17 12.00
CA TYR A 111 -2.28 5.08 10.86
C TYR A 111 -2.77 3.99 9.92
N SER A 112 -2.52 4.16 8.63
CA SER A 112 -2.77 3.12 7.63
C SER A 112 -1.64 3.05 6.64
N VAL A 113 -1.23 1.82 6.29
CA VAL A 113 -0.43 1.54 5.12
C VAL A 113 -1.34 0.79 4.16
N SER A 114 -1.47 1.30 2.95
CA SER A 114 -2.22 0.66 1.88
C SER A 114 -1.35 0.48 0.65
N GLY A 115 -1.57 -0.63 -0.04
CA GLY A 115 -0.91 -0.93 -1.28
C GLY A 115 -1.89 -1.48 -2.30
N LEU A 116 -1.65 -1.15 -3.56
CA LEU A 116 -2.28 -1.70 -4.74
C LEU A 116 -1.19 -2.22 -5.66
N SER A 117 -1.20 -3.51 -5.96
CA SER A 117 -0.22 -4.11 -6.84
C SER A 117 -0.32 -3.56 -8.27
N ALA A 118 0.74 -3.71 -9.06
CA ALA A 118 0.66 -3.53 -10.50
C ALA A 118 -0.43 -4.43 -11.11
N CYS A 119 -1.06 -3.94 -12.18
CA CYS A 119 -2.00 -4.71 -12.97
C CYS A 119 -1.23 -5.77 -13.77
N VAL A 120 -1.53 -7.04 -13.53
CA VAL A 120 -0.88 -8.19 -14.19
C VAL A 120 -1.90 -9.02 -14.96
N GLU A 121 -1.44 -9.76 -15.96
CA GLU A 121 -2.28 -10.68 -16.71
C GLU A 121 -2.95 -11.69 -15.77
N GLY A 122 -4.28 -11.79 -15.84
CA GLY A 122 -5.08 -12.69 -15.01
C GLY A 122 -6.57 -12.38 -15.07
N ASP A 123 -7.40 -13.40 -14.86
CA ASP A 123 -8.85 -13.24 -14.71
C ASP A 123 -9.17 -13.03 -13.23
N ALA A 124 -9.46 -11.78 -12.85
CA ALA A 124 -9.78 -11.44 -11.46
C ALA A 124 -10.98 -12.21 -10.91
N ALA A 125 -12.00 -12.53 -11.73
CA ALA A 125 -13.14 -13.30 -11.26
C ALA A 125 -12.74 -14.75 -10.98
N GLN A 126 -11.89 -15.35 -11.80
CA GLN A 126 -11.36 -16.69 -11.53
C GLN A 126 -10.52 -16.69 -10.24
N LEU A 127 -9.60 -15.75 -10.10
CA LEU A 127 -8.73 -15.61 -8.91
C LEU A 127 -9.55 -15.40 -7.62
N GLN A 128 -10.64 -14.61 -7.70
CA GLN A 128 -11.57 -14.44 -6.57
C GLN A 128 -12.29 -15.74 -6.18
N ASN A 129 -12.62 -16.58 -7.15
CA ASN A 129 -13.35 -17.83 -6.89
C ASN A 129 -12.44 -18.98 -6.45
N ASP A 130 -11.16 -18.95 -6.82
CA ASP A 130 -10.18 -19.97 -6.43
C ASP A 130 -9.75 -19.85 -4.96
N GLY A 131 -10.25 -18.84 -4.23
CA GLY A 131 -10.01 -18.67 -2.79
C GLY A 131 -8.56 -18.30 -2.46
N GLU A 132 -7.85 -17.71 -3.43
CA GLU A 132 -6.54 -17.11 -3.21
C GLU A 132 -6.64 -15.86 -2.33
#